data_AF-A0A2T3JYJ4-F1
#
_entry.id   AF-A0A2T3JYJ4-F1
#
_cell.length_a   1.000
_cell.length_b   1.000
_cell.length_c   1.000
_cell.angle_alpha   90.00
_cell.angle_beta   90.00
_cell.angle_gamma   90.00
#
_symmetry.space_group_name_H-M   'P 1'
#
loop_
_entity.id
_entity.type
_entity.pdbx_description
1 polymer ?
#
loop_
_entity_poly.entity_id
_entity_poly.type
_entity_poly.pdbx_seq_one_letter_code
_entity_poly.pdbx_strand_id
1 'polypeptide(L)'
;MTLLLSSTVLSGCNSIKEAAGNMVLGEDLIQASKKLDVCDMSGLNTLENIAKNENNLRSSAALIALGANYAASGNTAKVNIIAKQLKAQAPNKTLDNIKKEIIKSGKTQQKNRIENGFPGNCH
;
A
#
# COMPACT_ATOMS: atom_id res chain seq x y z
N MET A 1 22.47 6.73 6.59
CA MET A 1 22.41 5.88 5.39
C MET A 1 21.05 6.10 4.74
N THR A 2 20.96 7.02 3.79
CA THR A 2 19.70 7.44 3.17
C THR A 2 19.41 6.53 1.99
N LEU A 3 18.62 5.48 2.20
CA LEU A 3 18.17 4.63 1.10
C LEU A 3 17.10 5.41 0.33
N LEU A 4 17.49 5.95 -0.82
CA LEU A 4 16.58 6.41 -1.86
C LEU A 4 15.78 5.19 -2.31
N LEU A 5 14.63 4.96 -1.66
CA LEU A 5 13.54 4.15 -2.21
C LEU A 5 13.02 4.93 -3.42
N SER A 6 13.78 4.82 -4.51
CA SER A 6 13.34 5.16 -5.84
C SER A 6 11.95 4.54 -6.01
N SER A 7 11.07 5.35 -6.57
CA SER A 7 9.62 5.22 -6.70
C SER A 7 9.16 4.05 -7.57
N THR A 8 9.85 2.91 -7.49
CA THR A 8 9.67 1.68 -8.27
C THR A 8 9.25 0.47 -7.44
N VAL A 9 9.24 0.52 -6.10
CA VAL A 9 9.07 -0.72 -5.29
C VAL A 9 7.65 -0.97 -4.78
N LEU A 10 6.72 -0.02 -4.85
CA LEU A 10 5.35 -0.19 -4.29
C LEU A 10 4.20 0.02 -5.29
N SER A 11 4.44 -0.32 -6.55
CA SER A 11 3.37 -0.47 -7.55
C SER A 11 3.06 -1.94 -7.77
N GLY A 12 2.05 -2.46 -7.06
CA GLY A 12 1.57 -3.82 -7.19
C GLY A 12 2.42 -4.85 -6.45
N CYS A 13 1.76 -5.79 -5.77
CA CYS A 13 2.40 -6.77 -4.91
C CYS A 13 3.43 -7.67 -5.63
N ASN A 14 3.43 -7.69 -6.97
CA ASN A 14 4.38 -8.44 -7.79
C ASN A 14 5.81 -7.86 -7.79
N SER A 15 5.99 -6.55 -7.55
CA SER A 15 7.33 -5.93 -7.46
C SER A 15 7.96 -6.01 -6.07
N ILE A 16 7.19 -6.40 -5.05
CA ILE A 16 7.67 -6.58 -3.67
C ILE A 16 8.52 -7.87 -3.54
N LYS A 17 8.30 -8.82 -4.47
CA LYS A 17 8.86 -10.18 -4.42
C LYS A 17 10.35 -10.26 -4.79
N GLU A 18 10.92 -9.27 -5.49
CA GLU A 18 12.30 -9.35 -5.96
C GLU A 18 13.32 -8.82 -4.91
N ALA A 19 13.86 -9.79 -4.18
CA ALA A 19 15.20 -9.87 -3.58
C ALA A 19 15.61 -9.03 -2.35
N ALA A 20 14.84 -8.04 -1.88
CA ALA A 20 15.08 -7.42 -0.56
C ALA A 20 13.80 -7.06 0.21
N GLY A 21 12.67 -6.97 -0.49
CA GLY A 21 11.37 -6.58 0.07
C GLY A 21 10.79 -7.62 1.03
N ASN A 22 10.79 -8.91 0.70
CA ASN A 22 10.18 -9.95 1.54
C ASN A 22 10.83 -10.08 2.93
N MET A 23 12.16 -9.95 3.00
CA MET A 23 12.90 -10.14 4.26
C MET A 23 12.66 -8.98 5.24
N VAL A 24 12.47 -7.76 4.71
CA VAL A 24 12.23 -6.53 5.51
C VAL A 24 10.75 -6.30 5.77
N LEU A 25 9.88 -6.62 4.80
CA LEU A 25 8.43 -6.37 4.88
C LEU A 25 7.64 -7.51 5.50
N GLY A 26 8.19 -8.73 5.52
CA GLY A 26 7.57 -9.95 6.04
C GLY A 26 6.42 -10.51 5.20
N GLU A 27 6.21 -11.82 5.31
CA GLU A 27 5.24 -12.55 4.49
C GLU A 27 3.79 -12.16 4.80
N ASP A 28 3.49 -11.81 6.04
CA ASP A 28 2.17 -11.40 6.50
C ASP A 28 1.65 -10.15 5.78
N LEU A 29 2.50 -9.13 5.62
CA LEU A 29 2.19 -7.91 4.87
C LEU A 29 1.91 -8.21 3.39
N ILE A 30 2.76 -9.06 2.79
CA ILE A 30 2.66 -9.43 1.38
C ILE A 30 1.38 -10.23 1.13
N GLN A 31 1.11 -11.23 1.96
CA GLN A 31 -0.12 -12.03 1.84
C GLN A 31 -1.36 -11.17 2.04
N ALA A 32 -1.37 -10.28 3.03
CA ALA A 32 -2.46 -9.35 3.25
C ALA A 32 -2.70 -8.43 2.04
N SER A 33 -1.63 -7.94 1.42
CA SER A 33 -1.73 -7.10 0.21
C SER A 33 -2.27 -7.90 -1.00
N LYS A 34 -1.80 -9.14 -1.20
CA LYS A 34 -2.29 -10.03 -2.27
C LYS A 34 -3.76 -10.37 -2.14
N LYS A 35 -4.25 -10.56 -0.91
CA LYS A 35 -5.69 -10.76 -0.66
C LYS A 35 -6.52 -9.61 -1.22
N LEU A 36 -6.05 -8.37 -1.09
CA LEU A 36 -6.74 -7.21 -1.64
C LEU A 36 -6.68 -7.11 -3.17
N ASP A 37 -5.73 -7.78 -3.84
CA ASP A 37 -5.66 -7.91 -5.31
C ASP A 37 -6.72 -8.90 -5.85
N VAL A 38 -7.36 -9.68 -4.97
CA VAL A 38 -8.44 -10.64 -5.31
C VAL A 38 -9.74 -10.36 -4.55
N CYS A 39 -9.93 -9.10 -4.14
CA CYS A 39 -11.07 -8.64 -3.34
C CYS A 39 -11.33 -9.40 -2.02
N ASP A 40 -10.35 -10.12 -1.48
CA ASP A 40 -10.41 -10.65 -0.13
C ASP A 40 -10.05 -9.54 0.87
N MET A 41 -11.10 -8.89 1.38
CA MET A 41 -10.97 -7.76 2.30
C MET A 41 -10.44 -8.17 3.69
N SER A 42 -10.28 -9.47 3.99
CA SER A 42 -9.66 -9.92 5.24
C SER A 42 -8.21 -9.47 5.40
N GLY A 43 -7.54 -9.12 4.29
CA GLY A 43 -6.20 -8.53 4.31
C GLY A 43 -6.15 -7.16 5.00
N LEU A 44 -7.27 -6.41 5.06
CA LEU A 44 -7.30 -5.08 5.68
C LEU A 44 -6.92 -5.12 7.15
N ASN A 45 -7.46 -6.07 7.91
CA ASN A 45 -7.20 -6.17 9.36
C ASN A 45 -5.70 -6.35 9.65
N THR A 46 -5.01 -7.19 8.87
CA THR A 46 -3.57 -7.40 9.03
C THR A 46 -2.80 -6.12 8.73
N LEU A 47 -3.14 -5.42 7.64
CA LEU A 47 -2.47 -4.16 7.29
C LEU A 47 -2.74 -3.05 8.30
N GLU A 48 -3.97 -2.92 8.80
CA GLU A 48 -4.32 -1.96 9.86
C GLU A 48 -3.56 -2.25 11.15
N ASN A 49 -3.43 -3.53 11.51
CA ASN A 49 -2.66 -3.95 12.68
C ASN A 49 -1.17 -3.61 12.54
N ILE A 50 -0.56 -3.87 11.38
CA ILE A 50 0.84 -3.53 11.10
C ILE A 50 1.03 -2.01 11.12
N ALA A 51 0.17 -1.26 10.43
CA ALA A 51 0.24 0.19 10.36
C ALA A 51 0.13 0.87 11.73
N LYS A 52 -0.68 0.31 12.64
CA LYS A 52 -0.92 0.86 13.98
C LYS A 52 0.19 0.51 14.97
N ASN A 53 0.72 -0.71 14.94
CA ASN A 53 1.59 -1.22 15.98
C ASN A 53 3.08 -1.17 15.64
N GLU A 54 3.43 -0.97 14.37
CA GLU A 54 4.83 -0.87 13.94
C GLU A 54 5.22 0.59 13.61
N ASN A 55 6.50 0.93 13.82
CA ASN A 55 7.06 2.27 13.53
C ASN A 55 8.21 2.21 12.52
N ASN A 56 8.29 1.12 11.76
CA ASN A 56 9.35 0.83 10.81
C ASN A 56 8.80 0.88 9.37
N LEU A 57 9.59 0.42 8.41
CA LEU A 57 9.22 0.36 6.98
C LEU A 57 7.94 -0.47 6.73
N ARG A 58 7.62 -1.47 7.56
CA ARG A 58 6.40 -2.28 7.43
C ARG A 58 5.15 -1.44 7.69
N SER A 59 5.17 -0.54 8.67
CA SER A 59 4.04 0.37 8.91
C SER A 59 3.82 1.31 7.73
N SER A 60 4.89 1.89 7.17
CA SER A 60 4.77 2.72 5.97
C SER A 60 4.24 1.92 4.77
N ALA A 61 4.72 0.69 4.58
CA ALA A 61 4.26 -0.17 3.49
C ALA A 61 2.78 -0.58 3.66
N ALA A 62 2.37 -0.91 4.89
CA ALA A 62 0.99 -1.25 5.21
C ALA A 62 0.05 -0.05 4.98
N LEU A 63 0.47 1.15 5.39
CA LEU A 63 -0.26 2.39 5.10
C LEU A 63 -0.42 2.62 3.59
N ILE A 64 0.63 2.40 2.79
CA ILE A 64 0.52 2.55 1.34
C ILE A 64 -0.45 1.50 0.75
N ALA A 65 -0.40 0.24 1.20
CA ALA A 65 -1.34 -0.80 0.75
C ALA A 65 -2.80 -0.48 1.12
N LEU A 66 -3.05 0.02 2.34
CA LEU A 66 -4.37 0.52 2.76
C LEU A 66 -4.83 1.70 1.89
N GLY A 67 -3.93 2.67 1.68
CA GLY A 67 -4.19 3.83 0.84
C GLY A 67 -4.51 3.43 -0.60
N ALA A 68 -3.77 2.47 -1.17
CA ALA A 68 -3.97 1.94 -2.51
C ALA A 68 -5.36 1.32 -2.63
N ASN A 69 -5.78 0.51 -1.66
CA ASN A 69 -7.12 -0.08 -1.63
C ASN A 69 -8.22 1.00 -1.59
N TYR A 70 -8.04 2.02 -0.75
CA TYR A 70 -8.98 3.13 -0.64
C TYR A 70 -9.02 3.97 -1.92
N ALA A 71 -7.87 4.19 -2.57
CA ALA A 71 -7.80 4.88 -3.86
C ALA A 71 -8.47 4.08 -4.98
N ALA A 72 -8.26 2.76 -5.04
CA ALA A 72 -8.93 1.87 -5.99
C ALA A 72 -10.46 1.88 -5.83
N SER A 73 -10.94 2.13 -4.61
CA SER A 73 -12.37 2.22 -4.28
C SER A 73 -12.91 3.66 -4.36
N GLY A 74 -12.10 4.64 -4.78
CA GLY A 74 -12.51 6.03 -4.88
C GLY A 74 -12.70 6.76 -3.53
N ASN A 75 -12.25 6.18 -2.41
CA ASN A 75 -12.41 6.76 -1.08
C ASN A 75 -11.34 7.82 -0.78
N THR A 76 -11.54 9.02 -1.32
CA THR A 76 -10.61 10.16 -1.21
C THR A 76 -10.39 10.62 0.24
N ALA A 77 -11.41 10.52 1.10
CA ALA A 77 -11.32 10.87 2.50
C ALA A 77 -10.31 9.97 3.24
N LYS A 78 -10.42 8.64 3.07
CA LYS A 78 -9.46 7.70 3.66
C LYS A 78 -8.07 7.82 3.05
N VAL A 79 -7.96 8.07 1.74
CA VAL A 79 -6.67 8.38 1.10
C VAL A 79 -5.99 9.59 1.76
N ASN A 80 -6.74 10.65 2.07
CA ASN A 80 -6.20 11.82 2.74
C ASN A 80 -5.74 11.53 4.18
N ILE A 81 -6.44 10.67 4.91
CA ILE A 81 -6.05 10.22 6.25
C ILE A 81 -4.71 9.47 6.19
N ILE A 82 -4.61 8.46 5.31
CA ILE A 82 -3.40 7.68 5.11
C ILE A 82 -2.23 8.57 4.68
N ALA A 83 -2.46 9.51 3.76
CA ALA A 83 -1.42 10.42 3.29
C ALA A 83 -0.85 11.31 4.42
N LYS A 84 -1.69 11.74 5.36
CA LYS A 84 -1.23 12.49 6.54
C LYS A 84 -0.40 11.63 7.49
N GLN A 85 -0.79 10.37 7.70
CA GLN A 85 -0.02 9.42 8.52
C GLN A 85 1.37 9.16 7.91
N LEU A 86 1.42 8.91 6.59
CA LEU A 86 2.69 8.76 5.87
C LEU A 86 3.54 10.04 5.88
N LYS A 87 2.92 11.23 5.82
CA LYS A 87 3.63 12.51 5.89
C LYS A 87 4.33 12.72 7.23
N ALA A 88 3.74 12.21 8.32
CA ALA A 88 4.36 12.23 9.65
C ALA A 88 5.59 11.31 9.71
N GLN A 89 5.58 10.19 8.97
CA GLN A 89 6.70 9.24 8.90
C GLN A 89 7.79 9.66 7.89
N ALA A 90 7.45 10.43 6.86
CA ALA A 90 8.36 10.90 5.81
C ALA A 90 8.35 12.44 5.72
N PRO A 91 9.03 13.15 6.64
CA PRO A 91 8.96 14.60 6.71
C PRO A 91 9.48 15.31 5.45
N ASN A 92 10.37 14.66 4.70
CA ASN A 92 10.97 15.15 3.45
C ASN A 92 10.04 15.07 2.22
N LYS A 93 8.94 14.31 2.26
CA LYS A 93 7.96 14.26 1.17
C LYS A 93 6.85 15.28 1.40
N THR A 94 6.34 15.90 0.34
CA THR A 94 5.14 16.72 0.41
C THR A 94 3.90 15.84 0.52
N LEU A 95 2.84 16.35 1.14
CA LEU A 95 1.57 15.62 1.23
C LEU A 95 1.01 15.29 -0.17
N ASP A 96 1.21 16.20 -1.13
CA ASP A 96 0.75 16.03 -2.51
C ASP A 96 1.49 14.89 -3.24
N ASN A 97 2.80 14.78 -3.05
CA ASN A 97 3.60 13.68 -3.61
C ASN A 97 3.17 12.34 -3.01
N ILE A 98 2.91 12.29 -1.70
CA ILE A 98 2.41 11.07 -1.03
C ILE A 98 1.05 10.66 -1.59
N LYS A 99 0.11 11.61 -1.77
CA LYS A 99 -1.20 11.33 -2.38
C LYS A 99 -1.06 10.77 -3.80
N LYS A 100 -0.19 11.36 -4.62
CA LYS A 100 0.10 10.87 -5.98
C LYS A 100 0.62 9.44 -5.97
N GLU A 101 1.53 9.10 -5.06
CA GLU A 101 2.05 7.74 -4.89
C GLU A 101 0.94 6.75 -4.50
N ILE A 102 0.09 7.11 -3.51
CA ILE A 102 -1.05 6.29 -3.08
C ILE A 102 -2.02 6.04 -4.24
N ILE A 103 -2.39 7.10 -4.98
CA ILE A 103 -3.32 7.00 -6.12
C ILE A 103 -2.73 6.13 -7.23
N LYS A 104 -1.42 6.28 -7.53
CA LYS A 104 -0.73 5.42 -8.50
C LYS A 104 -0.78 3.96 -8.07
N SER A 105 -0.51 3.68 -6.79
CA SER A 105 -0.57 2.32 -6.25
C SER A 105 -2.00 1.75 -6.32
N GLY A 106 -3.02 2.56 -6.01
CA GLY A 106 -4.43 2.16 -6.14
C GLY A 106 -4.85 1.84 -7.57
N LYS A 107 -4.35 2.58 -8.58
CA LYS A 107 -4.56 2.24 -9.99
C LYS A 107 -3.92 0.90 -10.36
N THR A 108 -2.73 0.62 -9.84
CA THR A 108 -2.08 -0.68 -10.04
C THR A 108 -2.88 -1.81 -9.39
N GLN A 109 -3.36 -1.61 -8.16
CA GLN A 109 -4.20 -2.59 -7.48
C GLN A 109 -5.52 -2.84 -8.22
N GLN A 110 -6.17 -1.78 -8.72
CA GLN A 110 -7.36 -1.90 -9.57
C GLN A 110 -7.08 -2.74 -10.82
N LYS A 111 -5.94 -2.50 -11.49
CA LYS A 111 -5.49 -3.28 -12.64
C LYS A 111 -5.28 -4.75 -12.29
N ASN A 112 -4.57 -5.04 -11.19
CA ASN A 112 -4.31 -6.41 -10.74
C ASN A 112 -5.61 -7.18 -10.48
N ARG A 113 -6.61 -6.53 -9.85
CA ARG A 113 -7.93 -7.14 -9.63
C ARG A 113 -8.60 -7.56 -10.93
N ILE A 114 -8.63 -6.65 -11.90
CA ILE A 114 -9.21 -6.91 -13.22
C ILE A 114 -8.48 -8.06 -13.91
N GLU A 115 -7.15 -8.08 -13.87
CA GLU A 115 -6.33 -9.17 -14.42
C GLU A 115 -6.59 -10.52 -13.74
N ASN A 116 -6.92 -10.51 -12.44
CA ASN A 116 -7.29 -11.70 -11.68
C ASN A 116 -8.78 -12.11 -11.83
N GLY A 117 -9.55 -11.42 -12.66
CA GLY A 117 -10.98 -11.72 -12.88
C GLY A 117 -11.93 -11.13 -11.83
N PHE A 118 -11.46 -10.17 -11.03
CA PHE A 118 -12.25 -9.48 -10.02
C PHE A 118 -12.65 -8.06 -10.46
N PRO A 119 -13.69 -7.46 -9.85
CA PRO A 119 -14.00 -6.05 -10.08
C PRO A 119 -12.85 -5.14 -9.64
N GLY A 120 -12.67 -4.02 -10.34
CA GLY A 120 -11.60 -3.06 -10.01
C GLY A 120 -11.73 -2.43 -8.61
N ASN A 121 -12.97 -2.29 -8.13
CA ASN A 121 -13.29 -1.90 -6.77
C ASN A 121 -13.88 -3.10 -6.00
N CYS A 122 -13.52 -3.24 -4.74
CA CYS A 122 -14.08 -4.26 -3.86
C CYS A 122 -14.94 -3.52 -2.82
N HIS A 123 -16.19 -3.95 -2.67
CA HIS A 123 -17.14 -3.37 -1.72
C HIS A 123 -17.12 -4.15 -0.40
#